data_AF-A0A3D4GF06-F1
#
_entry.id   AF-A0A3D4GF06-F1
#
_cell.length_a   1.000
_cell.length_b   1.000
_cell.length_c   1.000
_cell.angle_alpha   90.00
_cell.angle_beta   90.00
_cell.angle_gamma   90.00
#
_symmetry.space_group_name_H-M   'P 1'
#
loop_
_entity.id
_entity.type
_entity.pdbx_description
1 polymer ?
#
loop_
_entity_poly.entity_id
_entity_poly.type
_entity_poly.pdbx_seq_one_letter_code
_entity_poly.pdbx_strand_id
1 'polypeptide(L)'
;MANEKRLNKGGGAGSWTTGVTGLLTIFIALISFKYGSKDITRSDVIIFIAALLAIIPWLLTNDPTLSIIILTTVDVLAFIPTIRKTIKAPESETFVSYVLHALRHGLSITALGQYNIATYLYPLALAIMNVIIMLIILKSRHVKSKLSSPSH
;
A
#
# COMPACT_ATOMS: atom_id res chain seq x y z
N MET A 1 30.83 20.32 10.61
CA MET A 1 29.58 20.40 11.42
C MET A 1 28.26 20.23 10.63
N ALA A 2 28.23 20.17 9.29
CA ALA A 2 26.99 19.94 8.53
C ALA A 2 26.60 18.45 8.37
N ASN A 3 27.51 17.51 8.64
CA ASN A 3 27.30 16.09 8.37
C ASN A 3 26.74 15.29 9.56
N GLU A 4 26.89 15.78 10.80
CA GLU A 4 26.42 15.07 12.01
C GLU A 4 24.92 15.25 12.28
N LYS A 5 24.29 16.31 11.76
CA LYS A 5 22.84 16.56 11.93
C LYS A 5 21.95 15.57 11.15
N ARG A 6 22.49 14.73 10.26
CA ARG A 6 21.71 13.72 9.52
C ARG A 6 21.57 12.42 10.31
N LEU A 7 22.56 12.06 11.12
CA LEU A 7 22.56 10.81 11.90
C LEU A 7 21.69 10.88 13.16
N ASN A 8 21.45 12.08 13.69
CA ASN A 8 20.66 12.31 14.90
C ASN A 8 19.19 12.73 14.66
N LYS A 9 18.69 12.74 13.41
CA LYS A 9 17.24 12.86 13.13
C LYS A 9 16.54 11.51 13.30
N GLY A 10 16.81 10.85 14.43
CA GLY A 10 16.36 9.50 14.72
C GLY A 10 14.88 9.32 14.42
N GLY A 11 14.56 8.42 13.49
CA GLY A 11 13.18 7.99 13.24
C GLY A 11 12.56 7.22 14.42
N GLY A 12 13.17 7.30 15.61
CA GLY A 12 12.79 6.59 16.82
C GLY A 12 12.69 5.08 16.61
N ALA A 13 11.86 4.43 17.41
CA ALA A 13 11.46 3.04 17.17
C ALA A 13 10.75 2.86 15.80
N GLY A 14 10.17 3.93 15.25
CA GLY A 14 9.46 3.90 13.96
C GLY A 14 10.35 3.53 12.79
N SER A 15 11.59 4.02 12.72
CA SER A 15 12.52 3.67 11.62
C SER A 15 12.89 2.19 11.60
N TRP A 16 12.93 1.53 12.76
CA TRP A 16 13.17 0.09 12.86
C TRP A 16 12.00 -0.67 12.26
N THR A 17 10.76 -0.27 12.58
CA THR A 17 9.56 -0.90 12.00
C THR A 17 9.51 -0.75 10.49
N THR A 18 9.88 0.41 9.95
CA THR A 18 9.95 0.65 8.51
C THR A 18 11.05 -0.20 7.87
N GLY A 19 12.23 -0.30 8.48
CA GLY A 19 13.33 -1.13 7.99
C GLY A 19 12.97 -2.61 7.94
N VAL A 20 12.38 -3.14 9.01
CA VAL A 20 11.91 -4.53 9.07
C VAL A 20 10.81 -4.79 8.03
N THR A 21 9.86 -3.87 7.90
CA THR A 21 8.80 -3.97 6.88
C THR A 21 9.42 -4.01 5.48
N GLY A 22 10.39 -3.14 5.19
CA GLY A 22 11.10 -3.12 3.90
C GLY A 22 11.81 -4.43 3.59
N LEU A 23 12.53 -5.01 4.57
CA LEU A 23 13.19 -6.30 4.42
C LEU A 23 12.19 -7.43 4.15
N LEU A 24 11.07 -7.47 4.89
CA LEU A 24 10.01 -8.44 4.67
C LEU A 24 9.38 -8.29 3.28
N THR A 25 9.14 -7.06 2.83
CA THR A 25 8.60 -6.79 1.48
C THR A 25 9.55 -7.30 0.39
N ILE A 26 10.86 -7.09 0.52
CA ILE A 26 11.85 -7.63 -0.42
C ILE A 26 11.83 -9.16 -0.40
N PHE A 27 11.79 -9.77 0.79
CA PHE A 27 11.73 -11.22 0.93
C PHE A 27 10.48 -11.81 0.27
N ILE A 28 9.31 -11.22 0.51
CA ILE A 28 8.05 -11.62 -0.13
C ILE A 28 8.13 -11.44 -1.64
N ALA A 29 8.68 -10.32 -2.13
CA ALA A 29 8.84 -10.08 -3.56
C ALA A 29 9.72 -11.17 -4.22
N LEU A 30 10.83 -11.57 -3.60
CA LEU A 30 11.68 -12.67 -4.08
C LEU A 30 10.94 -14.01 -4.12
N ILE A 31 10.12 -14.31 -3.11
CA ILE A 31 9.28 -15.51 -3.11
C ILE A 31 8.21 -15.43 -4.20
N SER A 32 7.58 -14.27 -4.40
CA SER A 32 6.57 -14.05 -5.43
C SER A 32 7.12 -14.25 -6.84
N PHE A 33 8.40 -13.98 -7.10
CA PHE A 33 9.01 -14.33 -8.39
C PHE A 33 9.05 -15.84 -8.65
N LYS A 34 9.16 -16.66 -7.60
CA LYS A 34 9.23 -18.13 -7.71
C LYS A 34 7.86 -18.82 -7.64
N TYR A 35 6.97 -18.32 -6.78
CA TYR A 35 5.68 -18.96 -6.46
C TYR A 35 4.44 -18.13 -6.85
N GLY A 36 4.62 -16.87 -7.27
CA GLY A 36 3.53 -16.00 -7.69
C GLY A 36 3.01 -16.32 -9.09
N SER A 37 1.79 -15.88 -9.39
CA SER A 37 1.22 -15.93 -10.74
C SER A 37 2.12 -15.16 -11.70
N LYS A 38 2.61 -15.82 -12.75
CA LYS A 38 3.55 -15.25 -13.73
C LYS A 38 2.92 -14.27 -14.73
N ASP A 39 1.69 -13.81 -14.48
CA ASP A 39 0.99 -12.82 -15.30
C ASP A 39 1.52 -11.40 -15.01
N ILE A 40 2.84 -11.20 -15.06
CA ILE A 40 3.46 -9.88 -14.91
C ILE A 40 3.16 -9.09 -16.19
N THR A 41 2.31 -8.08 -16.07
CA THR A 41 1.94 -7.22 -17.19
C THR A 41 2.95 -6.08 -17.34
N ARG A 42 3.05 -5.49 -18.55
CA ARG A 42 3.92 -4.32 -18.79
C ARG A 42 3.57 -3.14 -17.86
N SER A 43 2.29 -3.00 -17.48
CA SER A 43 1.84 -2.02 -16.49
C SER A 43 2.50 -2.21 -15.12
N ASP A 44 2.71 -3.45 -14.67
CA ASP A 44 3.28 -3.71 -13.34
C ASP A 44 4.74 -3.25 -13.25
N VAL A 45 5.50 -3.45 -14.34
CA VAL A 45 6.89 -2.96 -14.45
C VAL A 45 6.95 -1.43 -14.49
N ILE A 46 6.04 -0.79 -15.22
CA ILE A 46 5.96 0.68 -15.29
C ILE A 46 5.63 1.25 -13.90
N ILE A 47 4.66 0.67 -13.20
CA ILE A 47 4.29 1.06 -11.82
C ILE A 47 5.49 0.88 -10.89
N PHE A 48 6.20 -0.24 -10.98
CA PHE A 48 7.38 -0.48 -10.15
C PHE A 48 8.50 0.54 -10.39
N ILE A 49 8.81 0.83 -11.66
CA ILE A 49 9.81 1.86 -11.99
C ILE A 49 9.34 3.23 -11.51
N ALA A 50 8.07 3.58 -11.71
CA ALA A 50 7.51 4.85 -11.24
C ALA A 50 7.60 4.99 -9.71
N ALA A 51 7.39 3.90 -8.95
CA ALA A 51 7.55 3.88 -7.50
C ALA A 51 9.00 4.16 -7.09
N LEU A 52 9.99 3.58 -7.79
CA LEU A 52 11.40 3.85 -7.55
C LEU A 52 11.78 5.29 -7.88
N LEU A 53 11.26 5.83 -8.98
CA LEU A 53 11.52 7.21 -9.39
C LEU A 53 10.88 8.25 -8.46
N ALA A 54 9.86 7.86 -7.66
CA ALA A 54 9.22 8.74 -6.71
C ALA A 54 10.19 9.29 -5.64
N ILE A 55 11.36 8.68 -5.42
CA ILE A 55 12.37 9.19 -4.48
C ILE A 55 13.19 10.38 -5.04
N ILE A 56 13.26 10.52 -6.36
CA ILE A 56 14.11 11.51 -7.03
C ILE A 56 13.71 12.95 -6.67
N PRO A 57 12.42 13.34 -6.73
CA PRO A 57 12.01 14.70 -6.38
C PRO A 57 12.42 15.10 -4.96
N TRP A 58 12.32 14.20 -3.99
CA TRP A 58 12.71 14.47 -2.61
C TRP A 58 14.22 14.71 -2.47
N LEU A 59 15.05 13.93 -3.19
CA LEU A 59 16.50 14.11 -3.17
C LEU A 59 16.94 15.45 -3.78
N LEU A 60 16.20 15.94 -4.79
CA LEU A 60 16.53 17.21 -5.46
C LEU A 60 15.98 18.43 -4.73
N THR A 61 14.76 18.35 -4.19
CA THR A 61 14.05 19.50 -3.62
C THR A 61 14.20 19.63 -2.11
N ASN A 62 14.66 18.58 -1.42
CA ASN A 62 14.65 18.42 0.04
C ASN A 62 13.23 18.52 0.67
N ASP A 63 12.18 18.66 -0.12
CA ASP A 63 10.77 18.64 0.29
C ASP A 63 10.13 17.29 -0.13
N PRO A 64 9.62 16.48 0.83
CA PRO A 64 9.03 15.19 0.51
C PRO A 64 7.66 15.27 -0.18
N THR A 65 7.03 16.45 -0.25
CA THR A 65 5.63 16.58 -0.69
C THR A 65 5.39 16.02 -2.09
N LEU A 66 6.22 16.40 -3.07
CA LEU A 66 6.07 15.91 -4.46
C LEU A 66 6.30 14.40 -4.56
N SER A 67 7.31 13.89 -3.87
CA SER A 67 7.60 12.46 -3.81
C SER A 67 6.42 11.67 -3.24
N ILE A 68 5.77 12.20 -2.21
CA ILE A 68 4.62 11.54 -1.58
C ILE A 68 3.39 11.57 -2.48
N ILE A 69 3.14 12.66 -3.22
CA ILE A 69 2.04 12.72 -4.20
C ILE A 69 2.24 11.68 -5.30
N ILE A 70 3.45 11.60 -5.87
CA ILE A 70 3.77 10.62 -6.92
C ILE A 70 3.65 9.21 -6.37
N LEU A 71 4.26 8.93 -5.21
CA LEU A 71 4.23 7.62 -4.57
C LEU A 71 2.80 7.18 -4.27
N THR A 72 1.97 8.07 -3.70
CA THR A 72 0.57 7.78 -3.40
C THR A 72 -0.21 7.44 -4.67
N THR A 73 0.04 8.19 -5.75
CA THR A 73 -0.63 7.93 -7.04
C THR A 73 -0.23 6.58 -7.61
N VAL A 74 1.06 6.25 -7.58
CA VAL A 74 1.57 4.95 -8.04
C VAL A 74 1.00 3.81 -7.21
N ASP A 75 0.93 3.96 -5.88
CA ASP A 75 0.34 2.96 -4.99
C ASP A 75 -1.14 2.74 -5.30
N VAL A 76 -1.93 3.81 -5.50
CA VAL A 76 -3.34 3.70 -5.90
C VAL A 76 -3.49 2.95 -7.23
N LEU A 77 -2.64 3.22 -8.22
CA LEU A 77 -2.64 2.49 -9.48
C LEU A 77 -2.23 1.01 -9.30
N ALA A 78 -1.33 0.72 -8.37
CA ALA A 78 -0.91 -0.64 -8.03
C ALA A 78 -2.05 -1.48 -7.41
N PHE A 79 -3.11 -0.87 -6.88
CA PHE A 79 -4.30 -1.60 -6.41
C PHE A 79 -5.22 -2.07 -7.56
N ILE A 80 -5.09 -1.55 -8.78
CA ILE A 80 -5.94 -1.95 -9.92
C ILE A 80 -5.91 -3.47 -10.17
N PRO A 81 -4.75 -4.15 -10.27
CA PRO A 81 -4.71 -5.61 -10.39
C PRO A 81 -5.35 -6.31 -9.19
N THR A 82 -5.15 -5.81 -7.97
CA THR A 82 -5.77 -6.35 -6.75
C THR A 82 -7.29 -6.26 -6.80
N ILE A 83 -7.85 -5.12 -7.24
CA ILE A 83 -9.30 -4.94 -7.45
C ILE A 83 -9.81 -5.98 -8.45
N ARG A 84 -9.15 -6.12 -9.61
CA ARG A 84 -9.53 -7.08 -10.65
C ARG A 84 -9.49 -8.53 -10.14
N LYS A 85 -8.44 -8.89 -9.39
CA LYS A 85 -8.28 -10.21 -8.79
C LYS A 85 -9.35 -10.48 -7.73
N THR A 86 -9.61 -9.51 -6.86
CA THR A 86 -10.61 -9.61 -5.77
C THR A 86 -12.02 -9.84 -6.33
N ILE A 87 -12.38 -9.16 -7.43
CA ILE A 87 -13.68 -9.37 -8.09
C ILE A 87 -13.79 -10.78 -8.67
N LYS A 88 -12.73 -11.29 -9.30
CA LYS A 88 -12.73 -12.64 -9.92
C LYS A 88 -12.65 -13.77 -8.90
N ALA A 89 -11.82 -13.60 -7.86
CA ALA A 89 -11.51 -14.62 -6.86
C ALA A 89 -11.46 -14.01 -5.45
N PRO A 90 -12.61 -13.62 -4.87
CA PRO A 90 -12.66 -12.94 -3.58
C PRO A 90 -12.12 -13.77 -2.41
N GLU A 91 -12.16 -15.10 -2.50
CA GLU A 91 -11.62 -16.00 -1.46
C GLU A 91 -10.09 -16.11 -1.48
N SER A 92 -9.43 -15.61 -2.53
CA SER A 92 -7.96 -15.59 -2.59
C SER A 92 -7.33 -14.47 -1.76
N GLU A 93 -8.14 -13.51 -1.29
CA GLU A 93 -7.71 -12.33 -0.57
C GLU A 93 -8.20 -12.37 0.88
N THR A 94 -7.30 -12.14 1.84
CA THR A 94 -7.62 -12.28 3.27
C THR A 94 -8.29 -11.01 3.79
N PHE A 95 -9.60 -11.05 4.01
CA PHE A 95 -10.40 -9.93 4.54
C PHE A 95 -9.79 -9.28 5.80
N VAL A 96 -9.31 -10.10 6.74
CA VAL A 96 -8.70 -9.64 8.00
C VAL A 96 -7.47 -8.76 7.76
N SER A 97 -6.66 -9.06 6.73
CA SER A 97 -5.48 -8.27 6.39
C SER A 97 -5.85 -6.83 6.00
N TYR A 98 -6.92 -6.65 5.21
CA TYR A 98 -7.40 -5.33 4.80
C TYR A 98 -7.99 -4.53 5.96
N VAL A 99 -8.67 -5.19 6.91
CA VAL A 99 -9.17 -4.56 8.14
C VAL A 99 -8.01 -4.07 9.00
N LEU A 100 -7.00 -4.91 9.24
CA LEU A 100 -5.82 -4.54 10.01
C LEU A 100 -5.04 -3.40 9.36
N HIS A 101 -4.93 -3.39 8.02
CA HIS A 101 -4.30 -2.30 7.29
C HIS A 101 -5.09 -0.99 7.41
N ALA A 102 -6.41 -1.02 7.24
CA ALA A 102 -7.25 0.16 7.42
C ALA A 102 -7.15 0.72 8.84
N LEU A 103 -7.17 -0.13 9.86
CA LEU A 103 -6.98 0.28 11.26
C LEU A 103 -5.58 0.87 11.50
N ARG A 104 -4.53 0.23 10.97
CA ARG A 104 -3.15 0.74 11.06
C ARG A 104 -3.05 2.15 10.49
N HIS A 105 -3.61 2.39 9.30
CA HIS A 105 -3.58 3.70 8.68
C HIS A 105 -4.45 4.73 9.41
N GLY A 106 -5.62 4.32 9.92
CA GLY A 106 -6.46 5.16 10.78
C GLY A 106 -5.73 5.61 12.04
N LEU A 107 -5.11 4.66 12.77
CA LEU A 107 -4.30 4.95 13.95
C LEU A 107 -3.11 5.86 13.59
N SER A 108 -2.45 5.60 12.47
CA SER A 108 -1.35 6.44 11.98
C SER A 108 -1.78 7.89 11.76
N ILE A 109 -2.98 8.12 11.21
CA ILE A 109 -3.55 9.47 11.00
C ILE A 109 -3.84 10.15 12.35
N THR A 110 -4.40 9.43 13.31
CA THR A 110 -4.70 9.99 14.64
C THR A 110 -3.43 10.30 15.45
N ALA A 111 -2.33 9.60 15.16
CA ALA A 111 -1.03 9.82 15.80
C ALA A 111 -0.23 10.97 15.17
N LEU A 112 -0.70 11.57 14.08
CA LEU A 112 0.00 12.69 13.45
C LEU A 112 -0.06 13.92 14.34
N GLY A 113 1.09 14.39 14.82
CA GLY A 113 1.19 15.63 15.60
C GLY A 113 1.01 16.91 14.79
N GLN A 114 1.08 16.83 13.45
CA GLN A 114 0.84 17.93 12.51
C GLN A 114 0.22 17.38 11.22
N TYR A 115 -0.91 17.96 10.81
CA TYR A 115 -1.58 17.61 9.57
C TYR A 115 -1.02 18.47 8.44
N ASN A 116 -0.16 17.88 7.61
CA ASN A 116 0.27 18.48 6.34
C ASN A 116 0.12 17.45 5.21
N ILE A 117 0.16 17.92 3.96
CA ILE A 117 -0.07 17.08 2.78
C ILE A 117 0.92 15.91 2.75
N ALA A 118 2.19 16.15 3.09
CA ALA A 118 3.23 15.13 3.11
C ALA A 118 2.96 14.02 4.15
N THR A 119 2.40 14.33 5.32
CA THR A 119 2.19 13.32 6.38
C THR A 119 0.83 12.62 6.29
N TYR A 120 -0.17 13.30 5.76
CA TYR A 120 -1.57 12.83 5.79
C TYR A 120 -2.01 12.12 4.50
N LEU A 121 -1.53 12.56 3.34
CA LEU A 121 -2.04 12.10 2.04
C LEU A 121 -1.85 10.59 1.85
N TYR A 122 -0.65 10.10 2.15
CA TYR A 122 -0.30 8.69 1.98
C TYR A 122 -1.17 7.75 2.84
N PRO A 123 -1.23 7.90 4.18
CA PRO A 123 -2.04 7.01 5.00
C PRO A 123 -3.54 7.14 4.71
N LEU A 124 -4.04 8.34 4.36
CA LEU A 124 -5.45 8.52 3.98
C LEU A 124 -5.79 7.73 2.71
N ALA A 125 -5.00 7.89 1.65
CA ALA A 125 -5.25 7.21 0.38
C ALA A 125 -5.24 5.69 0.56
N LEU A 126 -4.26 5.16 1.31
CA LEU A 126 -4.20 3.72 1.59
C LEU A 126 -5.36 3.25 2.47
N ALA A 127 -5.79 4.02 3.47
CA ALA A 127 -6.97 3.67 4.26
C ALA A 127 -8.21 3.53 3.37
N ILE A 128 -8.44 4.50 2.47
CA ILE A 128 -9.55 4.48 1.51
C ILE A 128 -9.47 3.24 0.60
N MET A 129 -8.30 2.95 0.02
CA MET A 129 -8.12 1.80 -0.88
C MET A 129 -8.37 0.46 -0.16
N ASN A 130 -7.90 0.32 1.08
CA ASN A 130 -8.17 -0.88 1.88
C ASN A 130 -9.68 -1.06 2.16
N VAL A 131 -10.39 0.03 2.46
CA VAL A 131 -11.85 0.01 2.63
C VAL A 131 -12.56 -0.35 1.33
N ILE A 132 -12.11 0.17 0.18
CA ILE A 132 -12.67 -0.18 -1.13
C ILE A 132 -12.54 -1.69 -1.39
N ILE A 133 -11.36 -2.27 -1.17
CA ILE A 133 -11.16 -3.72 -1.33
C ILE A 133 -12.06 -4.50 -0.37
N MET A 134 -12.16 -4.08 0.90
CA MET A 134 -13.04 -4.69 1.89
C MET A 134 -14.50 -4.74 1.40
N LEU A 135 -15.02 -3.63 0.86
CA LEU A 135 -16.37 -3.56 0.30
C LEU A 135 -16.55 -4.46 -0.93
N ILE A 136 -15.53 -4.56 -1.79
CA ILE A 136 -15.55 -5.45 -2.96
C ILE A 136 -15.58 -6.93 -2.53
N ILE A 137 -14.80 -7.31 -1.51
CA ILE A 137 -14.82 -8.67 -0.94
C ILE A 137 -16.23 -8.99 -0.42
N LEU A 138 -16.81 -8.10 0.39
CA LEU A 138 -18.15 -8.29 0.94
C LEU A 138 -19.19 -8.43 -0.17
N LYS A 139 -19.21 -7.51 -1.14
CA LYS A 139 -20.17 -7.57 -2.27
C LYS A 139 -20.02 -8.88 -3.06
N SER A 140 -18.78 -9.27 -3.39
CA SER A 140 -18.52 -10.48 -4.17
C SER A 140 -18.92 -11.76 -3.42
N ARG A 141 -18.75 -11.81 -2.10
CA ARG A 141 -19.20 -12.92 -1.25
C ARG A 141 -20.72 -13.01 -1.15
N HIS A 142 -21.41 -11.88 -1.00
CA HIS A 142 -22.88 -11.85 -0.97
C HIS A 142 -23.49 -12.35 -2.29
N VAL A 143 -22.92 -11.95 -3.43
CA VAL A 143 -23.39 -12.41 -4.76
C VAL A 143 -23.21 -13.92 -4.91
N LYS A 144 -22.05 -14.48 -4.51
CA LYS A 144 -21.83 -15.93 -4.55
C LYS A 144 -22.78 -16.71 -3.63
N SER A 145 -23.01 -16.23 -2.41
CA SER A 145 -23.96 -16.85 -1.47
C SER A 145 -25.38 -16.90 -2.04
N LYS A 146 -25.84 -15.84 -2.70
CA LYS A 146 -27.17 -15.79 -3.33
C LYS A 146 -27.30 -16.75 -4.52
N LEU A 147 -26.22 -16.97 -5.28
CA LEU A 147 -26.19 -17.92 -6.40
C LEU A 147 -26.15 -19.39 -5.96
N SER A 148 -25.58 -19.67 -4.77
CA SER A 148 -25.48 -21.03 -4.22
C SER A 148 -26.73 -21.50 -3.45
N SER A 149 -27.65 -20.58 -3.09
CA SER A 149 -28.94 -20.96 -2.51
C SER A 149 -29.90 -21.31 -3.65
N PRO A 150 -30.36 -22.58 -3.80
CA PRO A 150 -31.37 -22.91 -4.79
C PRO A 150 -32.61 -22.08 -4.50
N SER A 151 -33.14 -21.39 -5.51
CA SER A 151 -34.49 -20.84 -5.44
C SER A 151 -35.45 -22.01 -5.22
N HIS A 152 -36.01 -22.11 -4.02
CA HIS A 152 -37.19 -22.93 -3.75
C HIS A 152 -38.39 -22.40 -4.51
#